data_AF-A0A537PX78-F1
#
_entry.id   AF-A0A537PX78-F1
#
_cell.length_a   1.000
_cell.length_b   1.000
_cell.length_c   1.000
_cell.angle_alpha   90.00
_cell.angle_beta   90.00
_cell.angle_gamma   90.00
#
_symmetry.space_group_name_H-M   'P 1'
#
loop_
_entity.id
_entity.type
_entity.pdbx_description
1 polymer ?
#
loop_
_entity_poly.entity_id
_entity_poly.type
_entity_poly.pdbx_seq_one_letter_code
_entity_poly.pdbx_strand_id
1 'polypeptide(L)'
;MLRTIERRRAILTLHGWAISVLKEAGAIRECEEHGWMQDRADPHARERAFDIARQEPPVGVSSQAAAIAIAEVLDSIGDTCPECPAE
;
A
#
# COMPACT_ATOMS: atom_id res chain seq x y z
N MET A 1 28.40 2.84 -12.25
CA MET A 1 27.02 3.35 -12.43
C MET A 1 26.16 2.86 -11.27
N LEU A 2 26.01 3.66 -10.21
CA LEU A 2 25.28 3.31 -8.96
C LEU A 2 24.30 4.45 -8.65
N ARG A 3 23.06 4.38 -9.16
CA ARG A 3 21.96 5.29 -8.72
C ARG A 3 20.56 4.65 -8.76
N THR A 4 20.42 3.41 -9.23
CA THR A 4 19.10 2.78 -9.46
C THR A 4 18.70 1.74 -8.43
N ILE A 5 19.66 1.13 -7.71
CA ILE A 5 19.37 0.09 -6.71
C ILE A 5 18.92 0.69 -5.37
N GLU A 6 19.52 1.81 -4.92
CA GLU A 6 19.10 2.46 -3.68
C GLU A 6 17.68 3.01 -3.75
N ARG A 7 17.30 3.58 -4.90
CA ARG A 7 15.92 4.01 -5.14
C ARG A 7 14.95 2.84 -5.09
N ARG A 8 15.29 1.66 -5.64
CA ARG A 8 14.46 0.45 -5.55
C ARG A 8 14.36 -0.13 -4.13
N ARG A 9 15.42 -0.07 -3.32
CA ARG A 9 15.33 -0.50 -1.90
C ARG A 9 14.51 0.48 -1.07
N ALA A 10 14.67 1.79 -1.28
CA ALA A 10 13.85 2.81 -0.63
C ALA A 10 12.37 2.72 -1.07
N ILE A 11 12.13 2.41 -2.36
CA ILE A 11 10.79 2.10 -2.87
C ILE A 11 10.28 0.81 -2.23
N LEU A 12 11.07 -0.25 -2.05
CA LEU A 12 10.61 -1.46 -1.35
C LEU A 12 10.33 -1.23 0.15
N THR A 13 11.06 -0.33 0.82
CA THR A 13 10.75 0.04 2.21
C THR A 13 9.52 0.93 2.30
N LEU A 14 9.33 1.89 1.38
CA LEU A 14 8.17 2.79 1.39
C LEU A 14 6.90 2.07 0.89
N HIS A 15 7.02 1.26 -0.17
CA HIS A 15 5.97 0.40 -0.71
C HIS A 15 5.61 -0.71 0.30
N GLY A 16 6.61 -1.38 0.88
CA GLY A 16 6.40 -2.39 1.92
C GLY A 16 5.79 -1.81 3.19
N TRP A 17 6.21 -0.61 3.60
CA TRP A 17 5.58 0.12 4.70
C TRP A 17 4.14 0.48 4.37
N ALA A 18 3.86 0.99 3.16
CA ALA A 18 2.52 1.36 2.75
C ALA A 18 1.58 0.14 2.70
N ILE A 19 2.06 -1.01 2.24
CA ILE A 19 1.35 -2.30 2.33
C ILE A 19 1.05 -2.64 3.80
N SER A 20 2.02 -2.49 4.70
CA SER A 20 1.83 -2.76 6.13
C SER A 20 0.73 -1.87 6.72
N VAL A 21 0.80 -0.56 6.47
CA VAL A 21 -0.22 0.41 6.93
C VAL A 21 -1.59 0.10 6.35
N LEU A 22 -1.66 -0.27 5.07
CA LEU A 22 -2.91 -0.65 4.42
C LEU A 22 -3.51 -1.94 5.01
N LYS A 23 -2.68 -2.93 5.38
CA LYS A 23 -3.13 -4.14 6.10
C LYS A 23 -3.64 -3.78 7.50
N GLU A 24 -2.90 -2.95 8.25
CA GLU A 24 -3.29 -2.50 9.59
C GLU A 24 -4.58 -1.68 9.59
N ALA A 25 -4.77 -0.82 8.60
CA ALA A 25 -5.99 -0.04 8.43
C ALA A 25 -7.19 -0.88 7.94
N GLY A 26 -6.94 -2.11 7.47
CA GLY A 26 -7.94 -2.98 6.85
C GLY A 26 -8.37 -2.53 5.46
N ALA A 27 -7.55 -1.72 4.79
CA ALA A 27 -7.82 -1.21 3.45
C ALA A 27 -7.53 -2.27 2.39
N ILE A 28 -6.56 -3.17 2.63
CA ILE A 28 -6.28 -4.32 1.77
C ILE A 28 -6.44 -5.63 2.55
N ARG A 29 -6.85 -6.68 1.85
CA ARG A 29 -6.91 -8.06 2.36
C ARG A 29 -6.09 -8.97 1.46
N GLU A 30 -5.58 -10.04 2.05
CA GLU A 30 -4.97 -11.12 1.29
C GLU A 30 -6.07 -12.12 0.91
N CYS A 31 -6.13 -12.50 -0.36
CA CYS A 31 -6.99 -13.59 -0.82
C CYS A 31 -6.41 -14.90 -0.28
N GLU A 32 -7.14 -15.57 0.61
CA GLU A 32 -6.66 -16.80 1.28
C GLU A 32 -6.40 -17.95 0.30
N GLU A 33 -7.05 -17.97 -0.86
CA GLU A 33 -6.87 -19.02 -1.88
C GLU A 33 -5.67 -18.78 -2.80
N HIS A 34 -5.34 -17.51 -3.09
CA HIS A 34 -4.40 -17.18 -4.16
C HIS A 34 -3.22 -16.30 -3.71
N GLY A 35 -3.24 -15.80 -2.48
CA GLY A 35 -2.19 -14.92 -1.94
C GLY A 35 -2.15 -13.51 -2.56
N TRP A 36 -3.08 -13.17 -3.44
CA TRP A 36 -3.18 -11.83 -4.01
C TRP A 36 -3.63 -10.82 -2.97
N MET A 37 -3.00 -9.66 -2.96
CA MET A 37 -3.53 -8.50 -2.24
C MET A 37 -4.70 -7.93 -3.02
N GLN A 38 -5.80 -7.67 -2.34
CA GLN A 38 -7.02 -7.12 -2.89
C GLN A 38 -7.43 -5.91 -2.07
N ASP A 39 -7.72 -4.80 -2.75
CA ASP A 39 -8.25 -3.60 -2.11
C ASP A 39 -9.71 -3.84 -1.71
N ARG A 40 -10.04 -3.60 -0.44
CA ARG A 40 -11.43 -3.67 0.05
C ARG A 40 -12.29 -2.51 -0.47
N ALA A 41 -11.66 -1.48 -1.04
CA ALA A 41 -12.26 -0.22 -1.47
C ALA A 41 -13.09 0.46 -0.36
N ASP A 42 -12.79 0.16 0.91
CA ASP A 42 -13.50 0.67 2.07
C ASP A 42 -13.06 2.12 2.35
N PRO A 43 -13.96 3.11 2.20
CA PRO A 43 -13.57 4.52 2.31
C PRO A 43 -13.01 4.88 3.70
N HIS A 44 -13.54 4.25 4.75
CA HIS A 44 -13.08 4.48 6.12
C HIS A 44 -11.71 3.83 6.36
N ALA A 45 -11.46 2.67 5.79
CA ALA A 45 -10.15 2.03 5.88
C ALA A 45 -9.08 2.81 5.11
N ARG A 46 -9.42 3.33 3.93
CA ARG A 46 -8.52 4.21 3.17
C ARG A 46 -8.21 5.49 3.95
N GLU A 47 -9.21 6.15 4.52
CA GLU A 47 -9.01 7.36 5.34
C GLU A 47 -8.07 7.08 6.53
N ARG A 48 -8.28 5.99 7.28
CA ARG A 48 -7.38 5.56 8.35
C ARG A 48 -5.93 5.35 7.86
N ALA A 49 -5.74 4.73 6.70
CA ALA A 49 -4.41 4.51 6.14
C ALA A 49 -3.72 5.84 5.80
N PHE A 50 -4.44 6.79 5.21
CA PHE A 50 -3.90 8.13 4.93
C PHE A 50 -3.61 8.93 6.21
N ASP A 51 -4.43 8.77 7.25
CA ASP A 51 -4.20 9.40 8.54
C ASP A 51 -2.93 8.85 9.22
N ILE A 52 -2.70 7.54 9.16
CA ILE A 52 -1.45 6.92 9.64
C ILE A 52 -0.27 7.46 8.82
N ALA A 53 -0.39 7.55 7.50
CA ALA A 53 0.69 8.08 6.67
C ALA A 53 1.04 9.54 6.96
N ARG A 54 0.08 10.32 7.44
CA ARG A 54 0.29 11.72 7.82
C ARG A 54 0.89 11.87 9.21
N GLN A 55 0.47 11.01 10.14
CA GLN A 55 0.89 11.05 11.55
C GLN A 55 2.23 10.35 11.77
N GLU A 56 2.45 9.22 11.11
CA GLU A 56 3.60 8.33 11.30
C GLU A 56 4.31 8.00 9.97
N PRO A 57 4.78 9.03 9.22
CA PRO A 57 5.53 8.77 8.00
C PRO A 57 6.90 8.12 8.31
N PRO A 58 7.45 7.32 7.38
CA PRO A 58 8.79 6.77 7.53
C PRO A 58 9.85 7.86 7.69
N VAL A 59 10.92 7.56 8.43
CA VAL A 59 12.02 8.51 8.67
C VAL A 59 12.61 8.99 7.34
N GLY A 60 12.64 10.31 7.15
CA GLY A 60 13.14 10.96 5.94
C GLY A 60 12.12 11.08 4.80
N VAL A 61 10.86 10.67 5.03
CA VAL A 61 9.75 10.80 4.08
C VAL A 61 8.78 11.86 4.60
N SER A 62 8.36 12.78 3.72
CA SER A 62 7.31 13.74 4.09
C SER A 62 5.96 13.04 4.17
N SER A 63 5.05 13.53 5.01
CA SER A 63 3.68 12.99 5.11
C SER A 63 2.94 13.03 3.76
N GLN A 64 3.30 13.94 2.86
CA GLN A 64 2.78 14.00 1.51
C GLN A 64 3.34 12.87 0.61
N ALA A 65 4.64 12.60 0.70
CA ALA A 65 5.25 11.47 -0.02
C ALA A 65 4.76 10.12 0.51
N ALA A 66 4.51 10.01 1.81
CA ALA A 66 3.92 8.83 2.43
C ALA A 66 2.48 8.58 1.93
N ALA A 67 1.67 9.63 1.84
CA ALA A 67 0.33 9.53 1.26
C ALA A 67 0.35 9.13 -0.23
N ILE A 68 1.27 9.69 -1.02
CA ILE A 68 1.44 9.30 -2.43
C ILE A 68 1.79 7.82 -2.53
N ALA A 69 2.70 7.32 -1.69
CA ALA A 69 3.06 5.90 -1.70
C ALA A 69 1.86 4.98 -1.39
N ILE A 70 1.01 5.35 -0.44
CA ILE A 70 -0.23 4.59 -0.18
C ILE A 70 -1.15 4.61 -1.40
N ALA A 71 -1.32 5.76 -2.05
CA ALA A 71 -2.13 5.87 -3.25
C ALA A 71 -1.56 5.02 -4.41
N GLU A 72 -0.24 5.02 -4.61
CA GLU A 72 0.43 4.20 -5.64
C GLU A 72 0.25 2.69 -5.38
N VAL A 73 0.26 2.26 -4.12
CA VAL A 73 0.01 0.84 -3.76
C VAL A 73 -1.44 0.47 -4.08
N LEU A 74 -2.40 1.33 -3.69
CA LEU A 74 -3.82 1.11 -3.97
C LEU A 74 -4.10 1.12 -5.48
N ASP A 75 -3.43 1.98 -6.25
CA ASP A 75 -3.55 2.02 -7.72
C ASP A 75 -2.92 0.77 -8.37
N SER A 76 -1.86 0.22 -7.76
CA SER A 76 -1.23 -1.03 -8.22
C SER A 76 -2.00 -2.29 -7.81
N ILE A 77 -2.85 -2.22 -6.78
CA ILE A 77 -3.67 -3.34 -6.30
C ILE A 77 -5.06 -3.21 -6.93
N GLY A 78 -5.41 -4.16 -7.78
CA GLY A 78 -6.77 -4.26 -8.28
C GLY A 78 -7.78 -4.47 -7.14
N ASP A 79 -8.95 -3.88 -7.27
CA ASP A 79 -10.14 -4.14 -6.45
C ASP A 79 -10.66 -5.58 -6.59
N THR A 80 -10.18 -6.31 -7.60
CA THR A 80 -10.55 -7.70 -7.89
C THR A 80 -9.32 -8.59 -8.04
N CYS A 81 -9.45 -9.83 -7.56
CA CYS A 81 -8.44 -10.86 -7.78
C CYS A 81 -8.68 -11.45 -9.17
N PRO A 82 -7.76 -11.30 -10.13
CA PRO A 82 -7.98 -11.76 -11.50
C PRO A 82 -8.09 -13.29 -11.63
N GLU A 83 -7.62 -14.03 -10.62
CA GLU A 83 -7.69 -15.50 -10.56
C GLU A 83 -8.91 -16.02 -9.78
N CYS A 84 -9.62 -15.18 -9.03
CA CYS A 84 -10.89 -15.57 -8.43
C CYS A 84 -12.01 -15.46 -9.47
N PRO A 85 -12.91 -16.45 -9.60
CA PRO A 85 -14.13 -16.23 -10.35
C PRO A 85 -14.91 -15.09 -9.68
N ALA A 86 -15.30 -14.08 -10.47
CA ALA A 86 -16.29 -13.10 -10.03
C ALA A 86 -17.60 -13.87 -9.85
N GLU A 87 -18.07 -14.01 -8.61
CA GLU A 87 -19.35 -14.61 -8.29
C GLU A 87 -20.52 -13.69 -8.69
#